data_AF-A0A2M7RWU7-F1
#
_entry.id   AF-A0A2M7RWU7-F1
#
_cell.length_a   1.000
_cell.length_b   1.000
_cell.length_c   1.000
_cell.angle_alpha   90.00
_cell.angle_beta   90.00
_cell.angle_gamma   90.00
#
_symmetry.space_group_name_H-M   'P 1'
#
loop_
_entity.id
_entity.type
_entity.pdbx_description
1 polymer ?
#
loop_
_entity_poly.entity_id
_entity_poly.type
_entity_poly.pdbx_seq_one_letter_code
_entity_poly.pdbx_strand_id
1 'polypeptide(L)'
;GIPDLDPNKEFRNVIKEDGILLPKYRLPTEAEWEFAAYGLIGNTIDELIPDKKLYPWNGHAVRNSNEKYIGQILANFKRGRGDNMGVAGKLNDNADVTAPVYAYWPNDYGLYNMAGNVSEWVMDVYRPLSLEDNDDFRPFRGNVYKTKKLDEDGLIDEKYDEVVKDSVTGQIIGLPGRIKYRDVNEKDDNLLDRRNYRQADNIDYLDGHWESSIYFSEVEAGAIDSDFDANNGQKQMYQFGATSLVNDRARVYKGASWRDRAYWMVPGTRRYLTEEQSTSYIGFRCAMTRVGSPIGLGY
;
A
#
# COMPACT_ATOMS: atom_id res chain seq x y z
N GLY A 1 14.47 27.97 14.79
CA GLY A 1 14.85 28.04 13.36
C GLY A 1 16.32 27.72 13.22
N ILE A 2 16.77 27.42 12.02
CA ILE A 2 18.20 27.39 11.69
C ILE A 2 18.62 28.73 11.10
N PRO A 3 19.92 29.10 11.16
CA PRO A 3 20.40 30.33 10.52
C PRO A 3 19.98 30.39 9.05
N ASP A 4 19.36 31.49 8.64
CA ASP A 4 19.01 31.69 7.23
C ASP A 4 20.26 32.09 6.43
N LEU A 5 20.30 31.70 5.17
CA LEU A 5 21.34 32.13 4.23
C LEU A 5 20.98 33.48 3.57
N ASP A 6 19.74 33.95 3.73
CA ASP A 6 19.33 35.30 3.37
C ASP A 6 19.88 36.31 4.39
N PRO A 7 20.71 37.30 3.97
CA PRO A 7 21.29 38.29 4.89
C PRO A 7 20.24 39.18 5.60
N ASN A 8 18.97 39.16 5.17
CA ASN A 8 17.90 39.93 5.78
C ASN A 8 17.09 39.15 6.84
N LYS A 9 17.38 37.87 7.06
CA LYS A 9 16.71 37.02 8.05
C LYS A 9 17.75 36.31 8.91
N GLU A 10 17.64 36.41 10.22
CA GLU A 10 18.55 35.68 11.11
C GLU A 10 18.22 34.19 11.17
N PHE A 11 16.94 33.81 11.08
CA PHE A 11 16.51 32.43 11.20
C PHE A 11 15.40 32.07 10.21
N ARG A 12 15.44 30.84 9.70
CA ARG A 12 14.36 30.22 8.94
C ARG A 12 13.88 28.92 9.56
N ASN A 13 12.69 28.50 9.13
CA ASN A 13 12.18 27.17 9.41
C ASN A 13 13.01 26.11 8.68
N VAL A 14 13.09 24.93 9.30
CA VAL A 14 13.75 23.77 8.71
C VAL A 14 12.93 23.29 7.52
N ILE A 15 13.58 23.15 6.37
CA ILE A 15 13.00 22.58 5.15
C ILE A 15 13.52 21.15 4.95
N LYS A 16 12.92 20.40 4.03
CA LYS A 16 13.28 18.98 3.83
C LYS A 16 14.70 18.83 3.31
N GLU A 17 15.18 19.83 2.58
CA GLU A 17 16.50 19.91 1.96
C GLU A 17 17.62 20.02 2.99
N ASP A 18 17.31 20.47 4.22
CA ASP A 18 18.29 20.60 5.31
C ASP A 18 18.75 19.24 5.85
N GLY A 19 18.06 18.15 5.50
CA GLY A 19 18.37 16.79 5.97
C GLY A 19 18.06 16.54 7.46
N ILE A 20 17.67 17.58 8.21
CA ILE A 20 17.25 17.50 9.61
C ILE A 20 15.87 16.84 9.72
N LEU A 21 14.96 17.15 8.79
CA LEU A 21 13.64 16.53 8.70
C LEU A 21 13.65 15.41 7.67
N LEU A 22 13.62 14.17 8.15
CA LEU A 22 13.49 13.01 7.26
C LEU A 22 12.09 12.95 6.64
N PRO A 23 11.96 12.50 5.37
CA PRO A 23 10.67 12.23 4.77
C PRO A 23 9.88 11.20 5.58
N LYS A 24 8.55 11.33 5.56
CA LYS A 24 7.67 10.36 6.22
C LYS A 24 7.74 9.01 5.50
N TYR A 25 7.90 7.95 6.28
CA TYR A 25 7.68 6.59 5.80
C TYR A 25 6.18 6.31 5.71
N ARG A 26 5.81 5.54 4.69
CA ARG A 26 4.46 4.99 4.49
C ARG A 26 4.57 3.60 3.87
N LEU A 27 3.46 2.87 3.82
CA LEU A 27 3.37 1.70 2.95
C LEU A 27 3.39 2.15 1.48
N PRO A 28 3.96 1.35 0.55
CA PRO A 28 3.80 1.58 -0.88
C PRO A 28 2.33 1.39 -1.28
N THR A 29 1.90 2.02 -2.36
CA THR A 29 0.66 1.61 -3.04
C THR A 29 0.87 0.30 -3.79
N GLU A 30 -0.21 -0.39 -4.16
CA GLU A 30 -0.16 -1.61 -4.98
C GLU A 30 0.63 -1.35 -6.27
N ALA A 31 0.33 -0.27 -6.96
CA ALA A 31 1.01 0.12 -8.20
C ALA A 31 2.50 0.43 -7.99
N GLU A 32 2.87 1.13 -6.91
CA GLU A 32 4.27 1.40 -6.58
C GLU A 32 5.04 0.12 -6.25
N TRP A 33 4.40 -0.80 -5.53
CA TRP A 33 4.99 -2.08 -5.17
C TRP A 33 5.27 -2.93 -6.41
N GLU A 34 4.30 -3.04 -7.33
CA GLU A 34 4.47 -3.79 -8.58
C GLU A 34 5.53 -3.20 -9.49
N PHE A 35 5.52 -1.87 -9.66
CA PHE A 35 6.53 -1.16 -10.43
C PHE A 35 7.93 -1.42 -9.87
N ALA A 36 8.05 -1.31 -8.54
CA ALA A 36 9.29 -1.58 -7.84
C ALA A 36 9.70 -3.06 -7.95
N ALA A 37 8.76 -4.00 -7.97
CA ALA A 37 9.03 -5.44 -8.06
C ALA A 37 9.56 -5.85 -9.44
N TYR A 38 8.90 -5.42 -10.52
CA TYR A 38 9.32 -5.78 -11.88
C TYR A 38 10.67 -5.17 -12.23
N GLY A 39 10.93 -3.92 -11.82
CA GLY A 39 12.20 -3.23 -12.05
C GLY A 39 12.68 -3.37 -13.48
N LEU A 40 12.03 -2.69 -14.44
CA LEU A 40 12.24 -2.95 -15.88
C LEU A 40 13.41 -2.17 -16.51
N ILE A 41 14.22 -1.45 -15.71
CA ILE A 41 15.36 -0.64 -16.21
C ILE A 41 16.28 -1.44 -17.13
N GLY A 42 16.65 -2.67 -16.74
CA GLY A 42 17.57 -3.49 -17.52
C GLY A 42 16.98 -4.06 -18.80
N ASN A 43 15.65 -3.98 -18.97
CA ASN A 43 14.92 -4.51 -20.11
C ASN A 43 14.45 -3.40 -21.07
N THR A 44 14.67 -2.13 -20.74
CA THR A 44 14.29 -1.01 -21.60
C THR A 44 15.37 -0.77 -22.67
N ILE A 45 14.96 -0.73 -23.93
CA ILE A 45 15.80 -0.33 -25.08
C ILE A 45 15.10 0.86 -25.74
N ASP A 46 15.71 2.04 -25.70
CA ASP A 46 15.15 3.27 -26.29
C ASP A 46 13.66 3.48 -25.97
N GLU A 47 13.32 3.37 -24.68
CA GLU A 47 11.95 3.46 -24.12
C GLU A 47 10.99 2.31 -24.46
N LEU A 48 11.41 1.34 -25.28
CA LEU A 48 10.65 0.13 -25.57
C LEU A 48 10.97 -0.96 -24.54
N ILE A 49 9.94 -1.68 -24.10
CA ILE A 49 10.09 -2.90 -23.29
C ILE A 49 9.71 -4.09 -24.18
N PRO A 50 10.68 -4.68 -24.92
CA PRO A 50 10.42 -5.82 -25.79
C PRO A 50 10.01 -7.07 -25.00
N ASP A 51 10.66 -7.29 -23.85
CA ASP A 51 10.47 -8.46 -23.01
C ASP A 51 9.93 -8.09 -21.63
N LYS A 52 8.66 -8.40 -21.38
CA LYS A 52 8.04 -8.27 -20.06
C LYS A 52 8.49 -9.42 -19.15
N LYS A 53 8.76 -9.09 -17.88
CA LYS A 53 9.12 -10.09 -16.87
C LYS A 53 7.86 -10.69 -16.24
N LEU A 54 7.89 -11.99 -15.94
CA LEU A 54 6.84 -12.65 -15.15
C LEU A 54 7.13 -12.54 -13.63
N TYR A 55 8.40 -12.62 -13.26
CA TYR A 55 8.89 -12.48 -11.89
C TYR A 55 9.77 -11.22 -11.79
N PRO A 56 10.25 -10.83 -10.59
CA PRO A 56 11.22 -9.75 -10.41
C PRO A 56 12.59 -9.95 -11.10
N TRP A 57 12.77 -11.03 -11.85
CA TRP A 57 13.97 -11.37 -12.61
C TRP A 57 13.62 -11.79 -14.04
N ASN A 58 14.64 -11.88 -14.89
CA ASN A 58 14.48 -12.28 -16.29
C ASN A 58 14.21 -13.76 -16.47
N GLY A 59 13.27 -14.08 -17.37
CA GLY A 59 12.84 -15.44 -17.68
C GLY A 59 11.57 -15.88 -16.94
N HIS A 60 11.11 -17.09 -17.27
CA HIS A 60 9.89 -17.68 -16.73
C HIS A 60 10.16 -18.76 -15.67
N ALA A 61 11.43 -19.11 -15.45
CA ALA A 61 11.83 -20.12 -14.49
C ALA A 61 12.12 -19.52 -13.12
N VAL A 62 11.84 -20.29 -12.07
CA VAL A 62 12.16 -19.95 -10.67
C VAL A 62 13.60 -20.29 -10.28
N ARG A 63 14.36 -20.83 -11.24
CA ARG A 63 15.75 -21.28 -11.07
C ARG A 63 16.66 -20.43 -11.93
N ASN A 64 17.85 -20.18 -11.41
CA ASN A 64 18.88 -19.45 -12.11
C ASN A 64 19.38 -20.25 -13.33
N SER A 65 19.44 -19.60 -14.49
CA SER A 65 19.95 -20.15 -15.75
C SER A 65 21.45 -19.92 -15.95
N ASN A 66 22.06 -19.02 -15.18
CA ASN A 66 23.49 -18.73 -15.26
C ASN A 66 24.30 -19.98 -14.86
N GLU A 67 25.26 -20.38 -15.69
CA GLU A 67 26.10 -21.58 -15.48
C GLU A 67 26.71 -21.67 -14.08
N LYS A 68 27.16 -20.53 -13.52
CA LYS A 68 27.78 -20.49 -12.19
C LYS A 68 26.80 -20.84 -11.06
N TYR A 69 25.52 -20.55 -11.25
CA TYR A 69 24.48 -20.68 -10.22
C TYR A 69 23.34 -21.60 -10.67
N ILE A 70 23.60 -22.43 -11.68
CA ILE A 70 22.56 -23.14 -12.41
C ILE A 70 21.71 -24.00 -11.47
N GLY A 71 20.39 -23.87 -11.60
CA GLY A 71 19.44 -24.65 -10.82
C GLY A 71 19.19 -24.16 -9.39
N GLN A 72 19.91 -23.15 -8.89
CA GLN A 72 19.62 -22.50 -7.60
C GLN A 72 18.30 -21.73 -7.69
N ILE A 73 17.50 -21.79 -6.64
CA ILE A 73 16.23 -21.05 -6.58
C ILE A 73 16.50 -19.56 -6.32
N LEU A 74 15.71 -18.70 -6.96
CA LEU A 74 15.88 -17.24 -6.95
C LEU A 74 15.08 -16.52 -5.84
N ALA A 75 14.22 -17.21 -5.11
CA ALA A 75 13.39 -16.66 -4.04
C ALA A 75 13.04 -17.72 -2.98
N ASN A 76 12.66 -17.27 -1.78
CA ASN A 76 12.13 -18.14 -0.72
C ASN A 76 10.62 -18.36 -0.91
N PHE A 77 10.19 -19.59 -1.22
CA PHE A 77 8.77 -19.91 -1.42
C PHE A 77 8.48 -21.41 -1.32
N LYS A 78 7.22 -21.77 -1.14
CA LYS A 78 6.78 -23.16 -1.09
C LYS A 78 6.71 -23.80 -2.46
N ARG A 79 7.56 -24.80 -2.71
CA ARG A 79 7.64 -25.50 -3.98
C ARG A 79 6.43 -26.38 -4.28
N GLY A 80 5.94 -27.12 -3.29
CA GLY A 80 4.94 -28.16 -3.51
C GLY A 80 4.07 -28.47 -2.29
N ARG A 81 3.15 -29.42 -2.45
CA ARG A 81 2.38 -29.95 -1.32
C ARG A 81 3.33 -30.74 -0.41
N GLY A 82 3.54 -30.27 0.82
CA GLY A 82 4.46 -30.90 1.78
C GLY A 82 5.94 -30.64 1.52
N ASP A 83 6.32 -30.14 0.35
CA ASP A 83 7.69 -29.73 0.02
C ASP A 83 7.86 -28.22 0.25
N ASN A 84 8.25 -27.86 1.48
CA ASN A 84 8.61 -26.49 1.84
C ASN A 84 10.10 -26.23 1.59
N MET A 85 10.97 -27.25 1.65
CA MET A 85 12.42 -27.07 1.86
C MET A 85 13.33 -27.85 0.93
N GLY A 86 12.78 -28.69 0.06
CA GLY A 86 13.55 -29.62 -0.72
C GLY A 86 14.08 -30.80 0.10
N VAL A 87 15.24 -31.30 -0.31
CA VAL A 87 15.86 -32.51 0.27
C VAL A 87 16.84 -32.12 1.38
N ALA A 88 16.88 -32.93 2.44
CA ALA A 88 17.79 -32.74 3.56
C ALA A 88 19.26 -32.61 3.09
N GLY A 89 20.00 -31.66 3.68
CA GLY A 89 21.41 -31.40 3.37
C GLY A 89 21.68 -30.47 2.19
N LYS A 90 20.67 -30.17 1.37
CA LYS A 90 20.76 -29.16 0.31
C LYS A 90 19.40 -28.50 0.12
N LEU A 91 19.07 -27.60 1.06
CA LEU A 91 17.85 -26.79 0.99
C LEU A 91 17.82 -26.09 -0.37
N ASN A 92 16.70 -26.19 -1.08
CA ASN A 92 16.64 -25.72 -2.47
C ASN A 92 16.66 -24.19 -2.58
N ASP A 93 16.13 -23.50 -1.57
CA ASP A 93 16.06 -22.05 -1.40
C ASP A 93 16.84 -21.56 -0.18
N ASN A 94 17.52 -22.44 0.57
CA ASN A 94 18.41 -22.07 1.68
C ASN A 94 17.73 -21.42 2.92
N ALA A 95 16.41 -21.55 3.11
CA ALA A 95 15.71 -21.00 4.28
C ALA A 95 14.43 -21.76 4.67
N ASP A 96 14.34 -22.28 5.91
CA ASP A 96 13.22 -23.10 6.43
C ASP A 96 11.86 -22.36 6.48
N VAL A 97 11.92 -21.11 6.91
CA VAL A 97 10.79 -20.21 7.05
C VAL A 97 11.21 -18.88 6.45
N THR A 98 11.77 -17.95 7.23
CA THR A 98 12.26 -16.67 6.69
C THR A 98 13.75 -16.73 6.38
N ALA A 99 14.12 -16.15 5.24
CA ALA A 99 15.50 -15.86 4.88
C ALA A 99 15.90 -14.44 5.33
N PRO A 100 17.21 -14.16 5.47
CA PRO A 100 17.71 -12.80 5.65
C PRO A 100 17.18 -11.83 4.58
N VAL A 101 16.94 -10.56 4.95
CA VAL A 101 16.31 -9.57 4.05
C VAL A 101 17.14 -9.23 2.81
N TYR A 102 18.45 -9.50 2.84
CA TYR A 102 19.38 -9.34 1.71
C TYR A 102 19.75 -10.68 1.04
N ALA A 103 18.99 -11.74 1.30
CA ALA A 103 19.14 -13.03 0.62
C ALA A 103 18.65 -12.94 -0.84
N TYR A 104 19.15 -13.86 -1.66
CA TYR A 104 18.89 -13.95 -3.11
C TYR A 104 19.38 -12.73 -3.89
N TRP A 105 19.08 -12.71 -5.19
CA TRP A 105 19.52 -11.65 -6.08
C TRP A 105 18.57 -10.45 -5.99
N PRO A 106 19.10 -9.22 -5.97
CA PRO A 106 18.27 -8.05 -6.11
C PRO A 106 17.72 -7.95 -7.54
N ASN A 107 16.58 -7.27 -7.69
CA ASN A 107 16.12 -6.84 -9.00
C ASN A 107 16.92 -5.61 -9.49
N ASP A 108 16.55 -5.08 -10.67
CA ASP A 108 17.25 -3.97 -11.33
C ASP A 108 17.27 -2.67 -10.50
N TYR A 109 16.37 -2.52 -9.52
CA TYR A 109 16.36 -1.39 -8.58
C TYR A 109 17.18 -1.65 -7.30
N GLY A 110 17.84 -2.80 -7.19
CA GLY A 110 18.55 -3.18 -5.97
C GLY A 110 17.62 -3.69 -4.86
N LEU A 111 16.36 -4.01 -5.17
CA LEU A 111 15.39 -4.50 -4.18
C LEU A 111 15.46 -6.02 -4.08
N TYR A 112 15.56 -6.50 -2.85
CA TYR A 112 15.65 -7.93 -2.51
C TYR A 112 14.27 -8.48 -2.14
N ASN A 113 14.12 -9.80 -2.27
CA ASN A 113 12.96 -10.54 -1.79
C ASN A 113 11.58 -10.04 -2.30
N MET A 114 11.53 -9.39 -3.46
CA MET A 114 10.25 -8.93 -4.06
C MET A 114 9.27 -10.07 -4.37
N ALA A 115 9.79 -11.29 -4.60
CA ALA A 115 9.01 -12.43 -5.05
C ALA A 115 8.78 -13.48 -3.96
N GLY A 116 9.22 -13.28 -2.72
CA GLY A 116 9.24 -14.36 -1.73
C GLY A 116 9.60 -13.87 -0.34
N ASN A 117 9.95 -14.82 0.54
CA ASN A 117 10.26 -14.60 1.94
C ASN A 117 9.02 -14.27 2.76
N VAL A 118 8.51 -13.05 2.68
CA VAL A 118 7.25 -12.64 3.31
C VAL A 118 6.40 -11.91 2.28
N SER A 119 5.10 -12.13 2.34
CA SER A 119 4.19 -11.23 1.63
C SER A 119 4.20 -9.87 2.31
N GLU A 120 3.82 -8.82 1.61
CA GLU A 120 3.97 -7.47 2.13
C GLU A 120 2.70 -6.66 1.97
N TRP A 121 2.28 -6.04 3.07
CA TRP A 121 1.16 -5.10 3.07
C TRP A 121 1.44 -3.91 2.15
N VAL A 122 0.42 -3.52 1.40
CA VAL A 122 0.37 -2.25 0.67
C VAL A 122 -0.74 -1.37 1.25
N MET A 123 -0.77 -0.10 0.85
CA MET A 123 -1.72 0.87 1.39
C MET A 123 -3.17 0.61 0.93
N ASP A 124 -3.32 -0.02 -0.24
CA ASP A 124 -4.59 -0.13 -0.95
C ASP A 124 -5.64 -0.96 -0.22
N VAL A 125 -6.89 -0.51 -0.30
CA VAL A 125 -8.08 -1.28 0.08
C VAL A 125 -8.38 -2.27 -1.04
N TYR A 126 -8.66 -3.51 -0.68
CA TYR A 126 -9.00 -4.54 -1.64
C TYR A 126 -10.45 -4.39 -2.12
N ARG A 127 -10.62 -4.27 -3.44
CA ARG A 127 -11.89 -4.54 -4.13
C ARG A 127 -11.71 -5.45 -5.34
N PRO A 128 -12.53 -6.50 -5.53
CA PRO A 128 -12.45 -7.38 -6.69
C PRO A 128 -12.36 -6.65 -8.05
N LEU A 129 -13.11 -5.56 -8.21
CA LEU A 129 -13.23 -4.81 -9.47
C LEU A 129 -12.19 -3.68 -9.63
N SER A 130 -11.27 -3.50 -8.66
CA SER A 130 -10.28 -2.42 -8.75
C SER A 130 -9.48 -2.42 -10.05
N LEU A 131 -9.17 -3.59 -10.63
CA LEU A 131 -8.40 -3.65 -11.88
C LEU A 131 -9.21 -3.23 -13.11
N GLU A 132 -10.53 -3.20 -13.02
CA GLU A 132 -11.44 -2.76 -14.08
C GLU A 132 -11.77 -1.27 -13.94
N ASP A 133 -11.83 -0.77 -12.70
CA ASP A 133 -12.16 0.64 -12.41
C ASP A 133 -10.94 1.59 -12.53
N ASN A 134 -9.74 1.04 -12.39
CA ASN A 134 -8.51 1.83 -12.28
C ASN A 134 -7.85 2.04 -13.66
N ASP A 135 -7.94 3.26 -14.20
CA ASP A 135 -7.35 3.63 -15.50
C ASP A 135 -6.16 4.62 -15.42
N ASP A 136 -5.76 5.06 -14.21
CA ASP A 136 -4.78 6.14 -14.04
C ASP A 136 -3.32 5.63 -13.92
N PHE A 137 -2.35 6.55 -13.99
CA PHE A 137 -0.91 6.30 -13.96
C PHE A 137 -0.40 5.63 -12.66
N ARG A 138 -1.08 5.88 -11.54
CA ARG A 138 -0.79 5.31 -10.21
C ARG A 138 -2.10 5.18 -9.43
N PRO A 139 -2.96 4.23 -9.82
CA PRO A 139 -4.23 4.10 -9.16
C PRO A 139 -3.98 3.73 -7.69
N PHE A 140 -4.77 4.34 -6.81
CA PHE A 140 -4.72 4.09 -5.39
C PHE A 140 -6.14 4.09 -4.84
N ARG A 141 -6.49 3.01 -4.15
CA ARG A 141 -7.79 2.87 -3.49
C ARG A 141 -7.62 2.90 -1.98
N GLY A 142 -8.33 3.80 -1.31
CA GLY A 142 -8.08 4.11 0.11
C GLY A 142 -8.03 5.60 0.42
N ASN A 143 -8.57 6.44 -0.47
CA ASN A 143 -8.50 7.89 -0.34
C ASN A 143 -9.43 8.37 0.77
N VAL A 144 -8.83 8.83 1.87
CA VAL A 144 -9.51 9.55 2.94
C VAL A 144 -8.90 10.94 3.06
N TYR A 145 -9.68 11.95 2.72
CA TYR A 145 -9.25 13.34 2.70
C TYR A 145 -9.39 13.97 4.09
N LYS A 146 -8.27 14.43 4.63
CA LYS A 146 -8.21 15.07 5.94
C LYS A 146 -7.64 16.48 5.85
N THR A 147 -8.19 17.39 6.63
CA THR A 147 -7.69 18.76 6.80
C THR A 147 -7.13 18.95 8.20
N LYS A 148 -6.30 19.97 8.39
CA LYS A 148 -5.79 20.33 9.72
C LYS A 148 -6.97 20.78 10.57
N LYS A 149 -7.02 20.36 11.82
CA LYS A 149 -7.99 20.92 12.76
C LYS A 149 -7.56 22.35 13.09
N LEU A 150 -8.48 23.28 12.91
CA LEU A 150 -8.29 24.69 13.23
C LEU A 150 -9.04 25.04 14.52
N ASP A 151 -8.55 26.03 15.26
CA ASP A 151 -9.26 26.63 16.39
C ASP A 151 -10.35 27.61 15.90
N GLU A 152 -11.07 28.21 16.84
CA GLU A 152 -12.14 29.17 16.56
C GLU A 152 -11.63 30.45 15.86
N ASP A 153 -10.33 30.74 15.97
CA ASP A 153 -9.66 31.89 15.36
C ASP A 153 -9.05 31.55 13.98
N GLY A 154 -9.21 30.31 13.50
CA GLY A 154 -8.71 29.84 12.20
C GLY A 154 -7.21 29.51 12.18
N LEU A 155 -6.54 29.47 13.33
CA LEU A 155 -5.18 29.00 13.49
C LEU A 155 -5.15 27.48 13.73
N ILE A 156 -3.96 26.87 13.66
CA ILE A 156 -3.83 25.41 13.85
C ILE A 156 -4.09 25.08 15.33
N ASP A 157 -5.04 24.18 15.57
CA ASP A 157 -5.38 23.68 16.91
C ASP A 157 -4.15 23.10 17.62
N GLU A 158 -4.20 23.05 18.95
CA GLU A 158 -3.14 22.51 19.79
C GLU A 158 -2.76 21.10 19.33
N LYS A 159 -1.47 20.81 19.36
CA LYS A 159 -0.93 19.51 18.98
C LYS A 159 -1.43 18.44 19.95
N TYR A 160 -1.20 17.18 19.63
CA TYR A 160 -1.40 16.11 20.60
C TYR A 160 -0.40 16.27 21.76
N ASP A 161 -0.89 16.24 22.99
CA ASP A 161 -0.04 16.21 24.18
C ASP A 161 0.34 14.78 24.57
N GLU A 162 -0.58 13.83 24.34
CA GLU A 162 -0.43 12.43 24.66
C GLU A 162 -0.60 11.52 23.42
N VAL A 163 -0.27 10.24 23.59
CA VAL A 163 -0.54 9.23 22.56
C VAL A 163 -2.04 8.98 22.53
N VAL A 164 -2.70 9.45 21.49
CA VAL A 164 -4.13 9.24 21.30
C VAL A 164 -4.33 8.01 20.42
N LYS A 165 -5.18 7.09 20.89
CA LYS A 165 -5.65 5.94 20.13
C LYS A 165 -7.09 6.16 19.72
N ASP A 166 -7.43 5.69 18.54
CA ASP A 166 -8.81 5.60 18.10
C ASP A 166 -9.58 4.67 19.05
N SER A 167 -10.75 5.10 19.49
CA SER A 167 -11.62 4.34 20.39
C SER A 167 -12.21 3.10 19.73
N VAL A 168 -12.34 3.09 18.40
CA VAL A 168 -12.93 1.99 17.63
C VAL A 168 -11.87 0.98 17.20
N THR A 169 -10.78 1.44 16.58
CA THR A 169 -9.75 0.55 16.01
C THR A 169 -8.58 0.27 16.97
N GLY A 170 -8.43 1.06 18.03
CA GLY A 170 -7.25 1.01 18.91
C GLY A 170 -5.96 1.49 18.24
N GLN A 171 -6.03 1.96 16.98
CA GLN A 171 -4.88 2.44 16.21
C GLN A 171 -4.38 3.77 16.78
N ILE A 172 -3.07 3.99 16.78
CA ILE A 172 -2.50 5.26 17.22
C ILE A 172 -2.82 6.34 16.18
N ILE A 173 -3.70 7.27 16.52
CA ILE A 173 -4.12 8.40 15.68
C ILE A 173 -3.34 9.67 15.97
N GLY A 174 -2.79 9.79 17.18
CA GLY A 174 -2.02 10.94 17.64
C GLY A 174 -0.76 10.52 18.36
N LEU A 175 0.37 11.08 17.96
CA LEU A 175 1.60 11.02 18.75
C LEU A 175 1.87 12.42 19.30
N PRO A 176 2.43 12.53 20.52
CA PRO A 176 2.78 13.81 21.11
C PRO A 176 3.55 14.72 20.14
N GLY A 177 3.14 15.99 20.06
CA GLY A 177 3.75 17.00 19.18
C GLY A 177 3.33 16.93 17.71
N ARG A 178 2.41 16.04 17.32
CA ARG A 178 1.81 16.04 15.97
C ARG A 178 0.58 16.95 15.90
N ILE A 179 0.38 17.55 14.74
CA ILE A 179 -0.81 18.38 14.42
C ILE A 179 -2.04 17.47 14.37
N LYS A 180 -3.16 17.94 14.93
CA LYS A 180 -4.47 17.26 14.85
C LYS A 180 -5.07 17.45 13.46
N TYR A 181 -5.66 16.38 12.93
CA TYR A 181 -6.35 16.38 11.64
C TYR A 181 -7.80 15.96 11.85
N ARG A 182 -8.71 16.55 11.07
CA ARG A 182 -10.12 16.15 10.98
C ARG A 182 -10.47 15.79 9.54
N ASP A 183 -11.52 15.03 9.37
CA ASP A 183 -12.06 14.76 8.05
C ASP A 183 -12.64 16.05 7.45
N VAL A 184 -12.55 16.17 6.13
CA VAL A 184 -13.04 17.35 5.41
C VAL A 184 -14.57 17.39 5.44
N ASN A 185 -15.14 18.57 5.59
CA ASN A 185 -16.59 18.76 5.66
C ASN A 185 -17.06 19.71 4.57
N GLU A 186 -18.15 19.35 3.88
CA GLU A 186 -18.70 20.09 2.74
C GLU A 186 -18.91 21.57 3.06
N LYS A 187 -19.39 21.86 4.27
CA LYS A 187 -19.73 23.23 4.70
C LYS A 187 -18.52 24.07 5.06
N ASP A 188 -17.50 23.46 5.68
CA ASP A 188 -16.39 24.20 6.28
C ASP A 188 -15.18 24.31 5.34
N ASP A 189 -15.03 23.37 4.40
CA ASP A 189 -13.82 23.23 3.57
C ASP A 189 -14.05 23.53 2.07
N ASN A 190 -15.20 24.12 1.74
CA ASN A 190 -15.65 24.48 0.38
C ASN A 190 -15.46 23.33 -0.63
N LEU A 191 -15.95 22.12 -0.31
CA LEU A 191 -15.76 20.96 -1.20
C LEU A 191 -16.50 21.10 -2.53
N LEU A 192 -17.61 21.85 -2.57
CA LEU A 192 -18.39 22.07 -3.80
C LEU A 192 -17.58 22.73 -4.92
N ASP A 193 -16.66 23.62 -4.57
CA ASP A 193 -15.80 24.32 -5.52
C ASP A 193 -14.60 23.48 -5.97
N ARG A 194 -14.31 22.38 -5.27
CA ARG A 194 -13.19 21.49 -5.59
C ARG A 194 -13.59 20.54 -6.70
N ARG A 195 -12.70 20.39 -7.68
CA ARG A 195 -12.88 19.43 -8.78
C ARG A 195 -12.60 17.97 -8.37
N ASN A 196 -11.74 17.76 -7.39
CA ASN A 196 -11.10 16.46 -7.18
C ASN A 196 -11.92 15.49 -6.31
N TYR A 197 -12.56 15.99 -5.25
CA TYR A 197 -13.34 15.18 -4.33
C TYR A 197 -14.45 16.02 -3.69
N ARG A 198 -15.58 15.38 -3.38
CA ARG A 198 -16.77 16.01 -2.78
C ARG A 198 -17.07 15.55 -1.36
N GLN A 199 -16.50 14.43 -0.95
CA GLN A 199 -16.66 13.83 0.37
C GLN A 199 -15.29 13.51 0.96
N ALA A 200 -15.25 13.28 2.28
CA ALA A 200 -14.01 12.93 2.97
C ALA A 200 -13.57 11.49 2.70
N ASP A 201 -14.49 10.56 2.84
CA ASP A 201 -14.25 9.15 2.61
C ASP A 201 -14.69 8.77 1.20
N ASN A 202 -13.70 8.41 0.37
CA ASN A 202 -13.92 7.96 -1.00
C ASN A 202 -13.44 6.51 -1.18
N ILE A 203 -13.40 5.69 -0.12
CA ILE A 203 -12.97 4.28 -0.21
C ILE A 203 -13.93 3.46 -1.08
N ASP A 204 -15.22 3.75 -0.98
CA ASP A 204 -16.34 3.00 -1.59
C ASP A 204 -16.82 3.54 -2.94
N TYR A 205 -16.00 4.36 -3.60
CA TYR A 205 -16.34 4.95 -4.88
C TYR A 205 -16.71 3.89 -5.94
N LEU A 206 -17.94 3.95 -6.47
CA LEU A 206 -18.53 3.05 -7.49
C LEU A 206 -18.91 1.63 -7.04
N ASP A 207 -18.30 1.06 -6.00
CA ASP A 207 -18.47 -0.36 -5.65
C ASP A 207 -18.59 -0.64 -4.15
N GLY A 208 -19.27 0.20 -3.39
CA GLY A 208 -19.47 -0.05 -1.95
C GLY A 208 -20.56 0.82 -1.33
N HIS A 209 -20.82 1.95 -1.96
CA HIS A 209 -21.92 2.81 -1.60
C HIS A 209 -23.30 2.22 -1.96
N TRP A 210 -24.33 2.55 -1.18
CA TRP A 210 -25.70 2.03 -1.39
C TRP A 210 -26.27 2.35 -2.78
N GLU A 211 -25.81 3.44 -3.40
CA GLU A 211 -26.14 3.84 -4.79
C GLU A 211 -25.75 2.80 -5.83
N SER A 212 -24.72 2.00 -5.54
CA SER A 212 -24.26 0.89 -6.38
C SER A 212 -24.91 -0.46 -6.01
N SER A 213 -25.76 -0.49 -4.98
CA SER A 213 -26.43 -1.70 -4.51
C SER A 213 -27.64 -2.07 -5.39
N ILE A 214 -27.88 -3.37 -5.54
CA ILE A 214 -29.12 -3.88 -6.17
C ILE A 214 -30.39 -3.48 -5.40
N TYR A 215 -30.25 -3.03 -4.16
CA TYR A 215 -31.35 -2.55 -3.29
C TYR A 215 -31.54 -1.03 -3.33
N PHE A 216 -30.91 -0.33 -4.27
CA PHE A 216 -30.99 1.13 -4.42
C PHE A 216 -32.42 1.68 -4.32
N SER A 217 -33.38 1.06 -5.01
CA SER A 217 -34.77 1.49 -5.05
C SER A 217 -35.48 1.39 -3.69
N GLU A 218 -35.09 0.42 -2.86
CA GLU A 218 -35.65 0.25 -1.51
C GLU A 218 -35.02 1.23 -0.50
N VAL A 219 -33.74 1.59 -0.69
CA VAL A 219 -33.05 2.61 0.11
C VAL A 219 -33.58 4.00 -0.24
N GLU A 220 -33.75 4.32 -1.52
CA GLU A 220 -34.33 5.60 -1.98
C GLU A 220 -35.76 5.79 -1.48
N ALA A 221 -36.53 4.71 -1.38
CA ALA A 221 -37.87 4.70 -0.81
C ALA A 221 -37.91 4.83 0.73
N GLY A 222 -36.75 4.92 1.40
CA GLY A 222 -36.64 5.00 2.86
C GLY A 222 -37.05 3.71 3.58
N ALA A 223 -37.16 2.59 2.86
CA ALA A 223 -37.50 1.29 3.44
C ALA A 223 -36.29 0.60 4.08
N ILE A 224 -35.08 1.09 3.79
CA ILE A 224 -33.79 0.62 4.31
C ILE A 224 -32.91 1.83 4.58
N ASP A 225 -32.11 1.79 5.65
CA ASP A 225 -31.08 2.79 5.92
C ASP A 225 -29.97 2.74 4.85
N SER A 226 -29.56 3.92 4.37
CA SER A 226 -28.47 4.11 3.41
C SER A 226 -27.09 3.99 4.04
N ASP A 227 -27.00 4.14 5.35
CA ASP A 227 -25.74 4.16 6.08
C ASP A 227 -25.43 2.80 6.73
N PHE A 228 -24.19 2.66 7.19
CA PHE A 228 -23.65 1.50 7.89
C PHE A 228 -24.46 1.16 9.16
N ASP A 229 -25.55 0.41 9.04
CA ASP A 229 -26.22 -0.14 10.22
C ASP A 229 -25.58 -1.47 10.63
N ALA A 230 -24.82 -1.43 11.72
CA ALA A 230 -24.28 -2.59 12.42
C ALA A 230 -25.35 -3.63 12.80
N ASN A 231 -26.64 -3.28 12.76
CA ASN A 231 -27.75 -4.12 13.20
C ASN A 231 -28.68 -4.62 12.08
N ASN A 232 -28.53 -4.19 10.82
CA ASN A 232 -29.41 -4.65 9.73
C ASN A 232 -28.65 -5.05 8.46
N GLY A 233 -27.72 -5.98 8.65
CA GLY A 233 -26.86 -6.49 7.59
C GLY A 233 -27.54 -7.55 6.71
N GLN A 234 -28.35 -7.13 5.74
CA GLN A 234 -28.74 -8.03 4.63
C GLN A 234 -28.62 -7.38 3.24
N LYS A 235 -28.22 -6.10 3.13
CA LYS A 235 -28.41 -5.34 1.88
C LYS A 235 -27.19 -4.54 1.39
N GLN A 236 -26.01 -4.82 1.95
CA GLN A 236 -24.73 -4.26 1.49
C GLN A 236 -23.98 -5.27 0.60
N MET A 237 -23.35 -4.79 -0.47
CA MET A 237 -22.57 -5.62 -1.42
C MET A 237 -21.38 -6.32 -0.75
N TYR A 238 -20.84 -5.72 0.32
CA TYR A 238 -19.64 -6.16 1.06
C TYR A 238 -19.89 -6.30 2.56
N GLN A 239 -20.93 -7.06 2.94
CA GLN A 239 -21.20 -7.31 4.35
C GLN A 239 -20.17 -8.29 4.94
N PHE A 240 -19.30 -7.77 5.81
CA PHE A 240 -18.26 -8.55 6.47
C PHE A 240 -18.83 -9.69 7.32
N GLY A 241 -18.40 -10.93 7.07
CA GLY A 241 -18.74 -12.10 7.88
C GLY A 241 -20.09 -12.76 7.58
N ALA A 242 -20.93 -12.14 6.74
CA ALA A 242 -22.18 -12.73 6.27
C ALA A 242 -22.14 -13.08 4.78
N THR A 243 -21.87 -12.10 3.92
CA THR A 243 -21.87 -12.29 2.45
C THR A 243 -20.47 -12.18 1.86
N SER A 244 -19.55 -11.44 2.50
CA SER A 244 -18.19 -11.25 2.03
C SER A 244 -17.18 -11.16 3.17
N LEU A 245 -15.90 -11.41 2.86
CA LEU A 245 -14.77 -11.08 3.74
C LEU A 245 -14.09 -9.76 3.32
N VAL A 246 -14.64 -9.09 2.31
CA VAL A 246 -14.17 -7.80 1.80
C VAL A 246 -14.99 -6.70 2.45
N ASN A 247 -14.32 -5.64 2.91
CA ASN A 247 -14.88 -4.39 3.42
C ASN A 247 -13.80 -3.28 3.33
N ASP A 248 -14.04 -2.10 3.88
CA ASP A 248 -13.07 -0.97 3.87
C ASP A 248 -11.78 -1.24 4.62
N ARG A 249 -11.83 -2.22 5.53
CA ARG A 249 -10.69 -2.66 6.34
C ARG A 249 -9.93 -3.81 5.71
N ALA A 250 -10.41 -4.37 4.60
CA ALA A 250 -9.70 -5.40 3.85
C ALA A 250 -8.58 -4.72 3.05
N ARG A 251 -7.33 -4.93 3.45
CA ARG A 251 -6.16 -4.35 2.79
C ARG A 251 -5.52 -5.33 1.83
N VAL A 252 -4.89 -4.81 0.80
CA VAL A 252 -4.14 -5.62 -0.16
C VAL A 252 -2.77 -5.95 0.43
N TYR A 253 -2.30 -7.18 0.19
CA TYR A 253 -0.91 -7.55 0.35
C TYR A 253 -0.41 -8.27 -0.90
N LYS A 254 0.88 -8.08 -1.20
CA LYS A 254 1.52 -8.47 -2.45
C LYS A 254 2.72 -9.40 -2.21
N GLY A 255 3.14 -10.08 -3.27
CA GLY A 255 4.26 -11.03 -3.22
C GLY A 255 3.93 -12.34 -2.50
N ALA A 256 4.82 -13.32 -2.67
CA ALA A 256 4.73 -14.60 -1.99
C ALA A 256 5.45 -14.52 -0.65
N SER A 257 5.02 -15.36 0.28
CA SER A 257 5.79 -15.72 1.45
C SER A 257 6.41 -17.11 1.30
N TRP A 258 7.27 -17.47 2.25
CA TRP A 258 7.85 -18.81 2.39
C TRP A 258 6.82 -19.95 2.37
N ARG A 259 5.56 -19.68 2.72
CA ARG A 259 4.48 -20.68 2.72
C ARG A 259 3.73 -20.80 1.38
N ASP A 260 3.93 -19.84 0.49
CA ASP A 260 3.12 -19.65 -0.71
C ASP A 260 3.75 -20.29 -1.94
N ARG A 261 2.91 -20.74 -2.88
CA ARG A 261 3.39 -21.32 -4.13
C ARG A 261 3.89 -20.25 -5.10
N ALA A 262 4.68 -20.71 -6.08
CA ALA A 262 5.27 -19.90 -7.14
C ALA A 262 4.30 -18.93 -7.82
N TYR A 263 3.02 -19.28 -7.94
CA TYR A 263 1.99 -18.40 -8.47
C TYR A 263 1.98 -17.02 -7.80
N TRP A 264 2.09 -16.97 -6.47
CA TRP A 264 2.05 -15.72 -5.70
C TRP A 264 3.34 -14.89 -5.79
N MET A 265 4.39 -15.44 -6.38
CA MET A 265 5.64 -14.70 -6.61
C MET A 265 5.52 -13.73 -7.78
N VAL A 266 4.50 -13.90 -8.62
CA VAL A 266 4.21 -13.00 -9.74
C VAL A 266 3.73 -11.67 -9.16
N PRO A 267 4.40 -10.55 -9.43
CA PRO A 267 4.07 -9.27 -8.80
C PRO A 267 2.63 -8.80 -9.07
N GLY A 268 2.08 -9.13 -10.25
CA GLY A 268 0.69 -8.83 -10.62
C GLY A 268 -0.38 -9.56 -9.79
N THR A 269 -0.02 -10.56 -8.98
CA THR A 269 -1.00 -11.24 -8.12
C THR A 269 -1.29 -10.44 -6.86
N ARG A 270 -2.54 -10.47 -6.41
CA ARG A 270 -3.00 -9.74 -5.22
C ARG A 270 -3.82 -10.62 -4.32
N ARG A 271 -3.72 -10.37 -3.02
CA ARG A 271 -4.50 -11.00 -1.97
C ARG A 271 -4.91 -9.95 -0.95
N TYR A 272 -5.82 -10.33 -0.08
CA TYR A 272 -6.30 -9.45 0.96
C TYR A 272 -6.43 -10.17 2.28
N LEU A 273 -6.32 -9.38 3.34
CA LEU A 273 -6.58 -9.75 4.70
C LEU A 273 -7.08 -8.48 5.41
N THR A 274 -7.87 -8.63 6.47
CA THR A 274 -8.29 -7.48 7.26
C THR A 274 -7.10 -6.88 8.00
N GLU A 275 -7.05 -5.55 8.07
CA GLU A 275 -5.92 -4.80 8.66
C GLU A 275 -5.67 -5.10 10.15
N GLU A 276 -6.67 -5.63 10.86
CA GLU A 276 -6.58 -6.04 12.27
C GLU A 276 -5.93 -7.42 12.46
N GLN A 277 -5.82 -8.21 11.38
CA GLN A 277 -5.29 -9.57 11.47
C GLN A 277 -3.77 -9.57 11.26
N SER A 278 -3.08 -10.25 12.18
CA SER A 278 -1.64 -10.49 12.09
C SER A 278 -1.35 -11.94 11.70
N THR A 279 -0.31 -12.14 10.89
CA THR A 279 0.12 -13.47 10.47
C THR A 279 1.65 -13.54 10.46
N SER A 280 2.19 -14.75 10.55
CA SER A 280 3.65 -14.97 10.58
C SER A 280 4.35 -14.83 9.24
N TYR A 281 3.60 -14.61 8.15
CA TYR A 281 4.11 -14.64 6.78
C TYR A 281 3.86 -13.34 6.02
N ILE A 282 3.18 -12.37 6.64
CA ILE A 282 2.97 -11.03 6.08
C ILE A 282 3.82 -10.04 6.89
N GLY A 283 4.68 -9.32 6.20
CA GLY A 283 5.44 -8.20 6.71
C GLY A 283 5.04 -6.88 6.04
N PHE A 284 5.92 -5.90 6.12
CA PHE A 284 5.76 -4.62 5.48
C PHE A 284 7.10 -4.13 4.95
N ARG A 285 7.02 -3.30 3.90
CA ARG A 285 8.13 -2.46 3.47
C ARG A 285 7.72 -1.00 3.57
N CYS A 286 8.69 -0.14 3.77
CA CYS A 286 8.45 1.28 3.84
C CYS A 286 8.87 1.96 2.53
N ALA A 287 7.99 2.79 1.99
CA ALA A 287 8.26 3.70 0.90
C ALA A 287 8.41 5.12 1.43
N MET A 288 9.23 5.92 0.74
CA MET A 288 9.40 7.34 0.99
C MET A 288 9.16 8.09 -0.32
N THR A 289 8.45 9.20 -0.25
CA THR A 289 8.31 10.08 -1.41
C THR A 289 9.63 10.80 -1.63
N ARG A 290 10.30 10.49 -2.76
CA ARG A 290 11.47 11.24 -3.22
C ARG A 290 11.03 12.64 -3.64
N VAL A 291 11.77 13.66 -3.20
CA VAL A 291 11.62 15.05 -3.65
C VAL A 291 12.74 15.33 -4.65
N GLY A 292 12.41 15.89 -5.81
CA GLY A 292 13.37 16.26 -6.85
C GLY A 292 12.99 15.78 -8.25
N SER A 293 13.90 16.00 -9.20
CA SER A 293 13.73 15.61 -10.61
C SER A 293 13.46 14.10 -10.75
N PRO A 294 12.50 13.68 -11.61
CA PRO A 294 12.23 12.27 -11.89
C PRO A 294 13.46 11.49 -12.37
N ILE A 295 14.36 12.16 -13.10
CA ILE A 295 15.55 11.57 -13.73
C ILE A 295 16.85 11.78 -12.90
N GLY A 296 16.76 12.47 -11.75
CA GLY A 296 17.94 12.86 -10.96
C GLY A 296 18.59 14.18 -11.42
N LEU A 297 19.69 14.56 -10.76
CA LEU A 297 20.49 15.74 -11.12
C LEU A 297 21.53 15.31 -12.17
N GLY A 298 21.55 15.93 -13.35
CA GLY A 298 22.59 15.70 -14.37
C GLY A 298 22.12 15.23 -15.75
N TYR A 299 20.84 15.41 -16.07
CA TYR A 299 20.33 15.37 -17.45
C TYR A 299 20.10 16.80 -17.96
#